data_AF-A0A840N4I3-F1
#
_entry.id   AF-A0A840N4I3-F1
#
_cell.length_a   1.000
_cell.length_b   1.000
_cell.length_c   1.000
_cell.angle_alpha   90.00
_cell.angle_beta   90.00
_cell.angle_gamma   90.00
#
_symmetry.space_group_name_H-M   'P 1'
#
loop_
_entity.id
_entity.type
_entity.pdbx_description
1 polymer ?
#
loop_
_entity_poly.entity_id
_entity_poly.type
_entity_poly.pdbx_seq_one_letter_code
_entity_poly.pdbx_strand_id
1 'polypeptide(L)'
;MSKIITNSQLLGEIGETAVRLRFLTMGFQFDGRSRLEAGVDGIAEVMDKGKPLARMIAVQVKATESSRYASEDDRGFSYLLRADDLAYWRGSNLPIIIVLYRRSDETYFWKAVGLDIDGDGRKLQFDKTRDLLDQNAIDRLADLTVPKAGFGYYVPPLGGGEEALVNILPVTLPQEVFVASTSLDARKAVSVLLDADEPARFDWTIKGGTFWSFADPRESSCRHIVDIDQVEAIDTAEIAFHEDQEELHNFAYLLRKALDHQVRADLAWNKDRKLYYFRALAENISRAFSYEASKKKASTEVVNVALNKTDKTRVDFVRHHAFIPRFERLFDQWYLVINPTYFFTTNGFLPHSYPAALLAGKKRLDNSASIRGQVVMWHRFLSRLDREKGGLFDGGSSEVHLRFGEPPIVALSTRVPEDVWGSQKPSAELDDGQERLFG
;
A
#
# COMPACT_ATOMS: atom_id res chain seq x y z
N MET A 1 9.91 10.24 -66.19
CA MET A 1 9.00 9.88 -65.09
C MET A 1 9.34 10.75 -63.89
N SER A 2 8.41 11.61 -63.45
CA SER A 2 8.58 12.41 -62.24
C SER A 2 8.54 11.49 -61.01
N LYS A 3 9.49 11.66 -60.09
CA LYS A 3 9.49 10.95 -58.81
C LYS A 3 8.41 11.60 -57.93
N ILE A 4 7.27 10.92 -57.74
CA ILE A 4 6.18 11.40 -56.89
C ILE A 4 6.30 10.70 -55.54
N ILE A 5 6.47 11.49 -54.47
CA ILE A 5 6.38 11.02 -53.09
C ILE A 5 4.90 11.03 -52.70
N THR A 6 4.39 9.91 -52.20
CA THR A 6 2.99 9.80 -51.78
C THR A 6 2.78 10.35 -50.37
N ASN A 7 1.59 10.86 -50.07
CA ASN A 7 1.23 11.31 -48.71
C ASN A 7 1.37 10.18 -47.66
N SER A 8 1.13 8.93 -48.07
CA SER A 8 1.32 7.75 -47.21
C SER A 8 2.79 7.55 -46.82
N GLN A 9 3.72 7.72 -47.77
CA GLN A 9 5.15 7.65 -47.50
C GLN A 9 5.62 8.79 -46.59
N LEU A 10 5.08 10.01 -46.78
CA LEU A 10 5.40 11.14 -45.91
C LEU A 10 4.87 10.91 -44.48
N LEU A 11 3.65 10.40 -44.33
CA LEU A 11 3.04 10.09 -43.03
C LEU A 11 3.80 8.98 -42.29
N GLY A 12 4.26 7.95 -43.02
CA GLY A 12 5.12 6.91 -42.45
C GLY A 12 6.41 7.48 -41.86
N GLU A 13 7.13 8.30 -42.64
CA GLU A 13 8.38 8.95 -42.20
C GLU A 13 8.16 9.88 -40.98
N ILE A 14 7.05 10.64 -40.97
CA ILE A 14 6.67 11.49 -39.84
C ILE A 14 6.43 10.62 -38.60
N GLY A 15 5.72 9.50 -38.75
CA GLY A 15 5.44 8.59 -37.64
C GLY A 15 6.70 7.95 -37.07
N GLU A 16 7.59 7.45 -37.92
CA GLU A 16 8.88 6.87 -37.52
C GLU A 16 9.74 7.91 -36.77
N THR A 17 9.79 9.14 -37.27
CA THR A 17 10.52 10.25 -36.64
C THR A 17 9.92 10.62 -35.28
N ALA A 18 8.59 10.67 -35.18
CA ALA A 18 7.88 10.98 -33.94
C ALA A 18 8.12 9.90 -32.87
N VAL A 19 8.03 8.63 -33.25
CA VAL A 19 8.30 7.49 -32.35
C VAL A 19 9.77 7.49 -31.91
N ARG A 20 10.71 7.75 -32.82
CA ARG A 20 12.13 7.88 -32.47
C ARG A 20 12.36 8.96 -31.42
N LEU A 21 11.80 10.16 -31.61
CA LEU A 21 11.90 11.24 -30.63
C LEU A 21 11.29 10.84 -29.28
N ARG A 22 10.18 10.11 -29.30
CA ARG A 22 9.50 9.61 -28.10
C ARG A 22 10.41 8.69 -27.29
N PHE A 23 11.00 7.67 -27.92
CA PHE A 23 11.93 6.75 -27.25
C PHE A 23 13.16 7.46 -26.66
N LEU A 24 13.76 8.39 -27.42
CA LEU A 24 14.89 9.19 -26.94
C LEU A 24 14.53 10.03 -25.70
N THR A 25 13.33 10.62 -25.68
CA THR A 25 12.83 11.40 -24.53
C THR A 25 12.51 10.52 -23.33
N MET A 26 12.14 9.26 -23.58
CA MET A 26 11.93 8.24 -22.55
C MET A 26 13.24 7.64 -22.02
N GLY A 27 14.39 8.04 -22.55
CA GLY A 27 15.70 7.58 -22.10
C GLY A 27 16.20 6.30 -22.75
N PHE A 28 15.59 5.85 -23.85
CA PHE A 28 16.07 4.72 -24.65
C PHE A 28 17.06 5.21 -25.72
N GLN A 29 17.99 4.35 -26.14
CA GLN A 29 18.65 4.51 -27.44
C GLN A 29 17.71 3.96 -28.53
N PHE A 30 17.62 4.64 -29.68
CA PHE A 30 16.76 4.22 -30.78
C PHE A 30 17.47 4.30 -32.13
N ASP A 31 17.63 3.15 -32.77
CA ASP A 31 18.25 3.00 -34.08
C ASP A 31 17.19 2.71 -35.13
N GLY A 32 16.97 3.68 -36.04
CA GLY A 32 16.05 3.53 -37.17
C GLY A 32 16.62 2.60 -38.23
N ARG A 33 15.81 1.66 -38.73
CA ARG A 33 16.21 0.71 -39.76
C ARG A 33 15.80 1.21 -41.15
N SER A 34 16.62 0.92 -42.17
CA SER A 34 16.35 1.39 -43.52
C SER A 34 15.21 0.60 -44.18
N ARG A 35 14.51 1.20 -45.15
CA ARG A 35 13.36 0.62 -45.90
C ARG A 35 13.59 -0.74 -46.58
N LEU A 36 14.84 -1.22 -46.62
CA LEU A 36 15.20 -2.53 -47.18
C LEU A 36 15.02 -3.69 -46.18
N GLU A 37 14.81 -3.39 -44.90
CA GLU A 37 14.59 -4.40 -43.86
C GLU A 37 13.09 -4.66 -43.70
N ALA A 38 12.66 -5.87 -44.05
CA ALA A 38 11.25 -6.22 -44.08
C ALA A 38 10.67 -6.31 -42.66
N GLY A 39 9.72 -5.42 -42.33
CA GLY A 39 8.78 -5.65 -41.22
C GLY A 39 9.17 -5.16 -39.82
N VAL A 40 10.25 -4.40 -39.64
CA VAL A 40 10.55 -3.68 -38.37
C VAL A 40 11.17 -2.32 -38.72
N ASP A 41 10.69 -1.24 -38.12
CA ASP A 41 11.10 0.13 -38.48
C ASP A 41 12.25 0.65 -37.60
N GLY A 42 12.48 0.06 -36.42
CA GLY A 42 13.61 0.41 -35.57
C GLY A 42 13.88 -0.55 -34.43
N ILE A 43 14.99 -0.34 -33.74
CA ILE A 43 15.36 -1.05 -32.51
C ILE A 43 15.51 -0.04 -31.37
N ALA A 44 14.82 -0.29 -30.27
CA ALA A 44 14.99 0.43 -29.02
C ALA A 44 15.86 -0.38 -28.05
N GLU A 45 16.89 0.23 -27.48
CA GLU A 45 17.74 -0.36 -26.45
C GLU A 45 17.47 0.28 -25.08
N VAL A 46 17.28 -0.58 -24.07
CA VAL A 46 17.06 -0.17 -22.69
C VAL A 46 18.35 0.41 -22.11
N MET A 47 18.25 1.58 -21.48
CA MET A 47 19.38 2.28 -20.85
C MET A 47 19.15 2.40 -19.33
N ASP A 48 20.19 2.19 -18.52
CA ASP A 48 20.20 2.52 -17.09
C ASP A 48 21.18 3.65 -16.84
N LYS A 49 20.68 4.83 -16.40
CA LYS A 49 21.49 6.04 -16.13
C LYS A 49 22.46 6.38 -17.28
N GLY A 50 21.98 6.26 -18.52
CA GLY A 50 22.77 6.53 -19.72
C GLY A 50 23.72 5.40 -20.15
N LYS A 51 23.71 4.24 -19.48
CA LYS A 51 24.46 3.06 -19.89
C LYS A 51 23.57 2.07 -20.66
N PRO A 52 23.96 1.67 -21.88
CA PRO A 52 23.23 0.64 -22.63
C PRO A 52 23.31 -0.71 -21.93
N LEU A 53 22.18 -1.43 -21.87
CA LEU A 53 22.07 -2.73 -21.19
C LEU A 53 22.15 -3.93 -22.14
N ALA A 54 22.38 -3.72 -23.45
CA ALA A 54 22.32 -4.75 -24.49
C ALA A 54 20.96 -5.48 -24.56
N ARG A 55 19.90 -4.79 -24.09
CA ARG A 55 18.52 -5.30 -24.04
C ARG A 55 17.72 -4.57 -25.10
N MET A 56 17.48 -5.24 -26.21
CA MET A 56 16.92 -4.65 -27.44
C MET A 56 15.46 -5.07 -27.66
N ILE A 57 14.66 -4.15 -28.16
CA ILE A 57 13.25 -4.32 -28.52
C ILE A 57 13.10 -3.93 -29.99
N ALA A 58 12.52 -4.81 -30.80
CA ALA A 58 12.17 -4.51 -32.17
C ALA A 58 10.84 -3.72 -32.21
N VAL A 59 10.83 -2.61 -32.95
CA VAL A 59 9.71 -1.66 -32.97
C VAL A 59 9.15 -1.55 -34.39
N GLN A 60 7.88 -1.90 -34.56
CA GLN A 60 7.12 -1.55 -35.76
C GLN A 60 6.26 -0.32 -35.48
N VAL A 61 6.36 0.69 -36.34
CA VAL A 61 5.56 1.91 -36.32
C VAL A 61 4.43 1.82 -37.33
N LYS A 62 3.24 2.27 -36.94
CA LYS A 62 2.10 2.49 -37.85
C LYS A 62 1.50 3.86 -37.57
N ALA A 63 1.51 4.73 -38.57
CA ALA A 63 1.02 6.09 -38.47
C ALA A 63 -0.36 6.26 -39.11
N THR A 64 -1.20 7.10 -38.52
CA THR A 64 -2.45 7.56 -39.11
C THR A 64 -2.62 9.07 -38.90
N GLU A 65 -3.25 9.76 -39.86
CA GLU A 65 -3.47 11.21 -39.77
C GLU A 65 -4.53 11.51 -38.70
N SER A 66 -5.75 11.03 -38.88
CA SER A 66 -6.89 11.27 -37.99
C SER A 66 -7.91 10.13 -37.98
N SER A 67 -7.60 8.98 -38.57
CA SER A 67 -8.56 7.89 -38.70
C SER A 67 -8.86 7.25 -37.34
N ARG A 68 -10.14 6.94 -37.12
CA ARG A 68 -10.56 6.12 -35.98
C ARG A 68 -10.08 4.68 -36.13
N TYR A 69 -9.68 4.08 -35.03
CA TYR A 69 -9.35 2.66 -34.96
C TYR A 69 -10.62 1.79 -34.89
N ALA A 70 -10.48 0.49 -35.17
CA ALA A 70 -11.61 -0.43 -35.18
C ALA A 70 -12.16 -0.60 -33.75
N SER A 71 -13.49 -0.48 -33.60
CA SER A 71 -14.15 -0.56 -32.29
C SER A 71 -13.65 0.48 -31.27
N GLU A 72 -13.25 1.68 -31.72
CA GLU A 72 -12.77 2.73 -30.84
C GLU A 72 -13.88 3.42 -30.04
N ASP A 73 -13.74 3.43 -28.73
CA ASP A 73 -14.55 4.17 -27.76
C ASP A 73 -13.66 5.03 -26.83
N ASP A 74 -14.22 5.54 -25.73
CA ASP A 74 -13.49 6.38 -24.78
C ASP A 74 -12.46 5.60 -23.95
N ARG A 75 -12.60 4.28 -23.82
CA ARG A 75 -11.73 3.42 -23.01
C ARG A 75 -10.64 2.74 -23.85
N GLY A 76 -10.95 2.35 -25.07
CA GLY A 76 -10.04 1.51 -25.86
C GLY A 76 -10.39 1.42 -27.34
N PHE A 77 -9.64 0.57 -28.03
CA PHE A 77 -9.86 0.23 -29.44
C PHE A 77 -9.17 -1.08 -29.79
N SER A 78 -9.43 -1.59 -31.00
CA SER A 78 -8.78 -2.78 -31.53
C SER A 78 -7.95 -2.49 -32.78
N TYR A 79 -6.85 -3.22 -32.93
CA TYR A 79 -5.96 -3.15 -34.08
C TYR A 79 -5.68 -4.55 -34.63
N LEU A 80 -5.89 -4.73 -35.93
CA LEU A 80 -5.67 -6.01 -36.60
C LEU A 80 -4.29 -6.03 -37.26
N LEU A 81 -3.43 -6.94 -36.79
CA LEU A 81 -2.13 -7.22 -37.36
C LEU A 81 -2.25 -7.97 -38.69
N ARG A 82 -1.34 -7.67 -39.63
CA ARG A 82 -1.26 -8.40 -40.90
C ARG A 82 -0.68 -9.79 -40.65
N ALA A 83 -1.21 -10.79 -41.37
CA ALA A 83 -0.78 -12.17 -41.21
C ALA A 83 0.70 -12.38 -41.59
N ASP A 84 1.16 -11.70 -42.65
CA ASP A 84 2.54 -11.80 -43.13
C ASP A 84 3.53 -11.18 -42.14
N ASP A 85 3.18 -10.02 -41.56
CA ASP A 85 3.97 -9.35 -40.52
C ASP A 85 4.14 -10.28 -39.30
N LEU A 86 3.05 -10.88 -38.83
CA LEU A 86 3.07 -11.84 -37.72
C LEU A 86 3.91 -13.09 -38.02
N ALA A 87 3.81 -13.64 -39.22
CA ALA A 87 4.59 -14.80 -39.62
C ALA A 87 6.09 -14.48 -39.62
N TYR A 88 6.47 -13.29 -40.07
CA TYR A 88 7.84 -12.81 -40.02
C TYR A 88 8.32 -12.61 -38.56
N TRP A 89 7.51 -11.95 -37.73
CA TRP A 89 7.83 -11.63 -36.34
C TRP A 89 8.03 -12.84 -35.43
N ARG A 90 7.33 -13.97 -35.71
CA ARG A 90 7.51 -15.22 -34.96
C ARG A 90 8.93 -15.77 -34.99
N GLY A 91 9.73 -15.42 -36.00
CA GLY A 91 11.13 -15.83 -36.11
C GLY A 91 12.13 -14.90 -35.39
N SER A 92 11.66 -13.80 -34.78
CA SER A 92 12.52 -12.82 -34.12
C SER A 92 13.07 -13.35 -32.80
N ASN A 93 14.36 -13.09 -32.57
CA ASN A 93 15.03 -13.31 -31.28
C ASN A 93 14.87 -12.13 -30.31
N LEU A 94 14.33 -11.01 -30.78
CA LEU A 94 14.00 -9.83 -29.97
C LEU A 94 12.49 -9.79 -29.70
N PRO A 95 12.07 -9.29 -28.52
CA PRO A 95 10.68 -8.93 -28.30
C PRO A 95 10.24 -7.87 -29.30
N ILE A 96 9.06 -8.05 -29.89
CA ILE A 96 8.50 -7.12 -30.88
C ILE A 96 7.34 -6.35 -30.26
N ILE A 97 7.36 -5.05 -30.44
CA ILE A 97 6.24 -4.16 -30.13
C ILE A 97 5.71 -3.50 -31.40
N ILE A 98 4.43 -3.18 -31.40
CA ILE A 98 3.83 -2.25 -32.35
C ILE A 98 3.55 -0.92 -31.65
N VAL A 99 3.91 0.17 -32.31
CA VAL A 99 3.63 1.54 -31.87
C VAL A 99 2.71 2.20 -32.89
N LEU A 100 1.54 2.61 -32.42
CA LEU A 100 0.54 3.33 -33.20
C LEU A 100 0.68 4.82 -32.91
N TYR A 101 1.01 5.60 -33.94
CA TYR A 101 1.09 7.05 -33.87
C TYR A 101 -0.11 7.66 -34.57
N ARG A 102 -0.82 8.55 -33.90
CA ARG A 102 -1.89 9.36 -34.50
C ARG A 102 -1.48 10.82 -34.49
N ARG A 103 -1.45 11.44 -35.68
CA ARG A 103 -0.94 12.79 -35.85
C ARG A 103 -1.90 13.87 -35.36
N SER A 104 -3.21 13.68 -35.50
CA SER A 104 -4.21 14.70 -35.18
C SER A 104 -4.23 15.11 -33.70
N ASP A 105 -3.88 14.19 -32.81
CA ASP A 105 -3.87 14.39 -31.34
C ASP A 105 -2.50 14.08 -30.71
N GLU A 106 -1.48 13.83 -31.54
CA GLU A 106 -0.13 13.45 -31.13
C GLU A 106 -0.08 12.31 -30.10
N THR A 107 -0.97 11.32 -30.23
CA THR A 107 -1.02 10.16 -29.34
C THR A 107 -0.12 9.02 -29.81
N TYR A 108 0.45 8.31 -28.84
CA TYR A 108 1.32 7.16 -29.03
C TYR A 108 0.79 5.99 -28.20
N PHE A 109 0.31 4.94 -28.86
CA PHE A 109 -0.11 3.71 -28.20
C PHE A 109 0.85 2.58 -28.53
N TRP A 110 1.12 1.68 -27.59
CA TRP A 110 2.03 0.55 -27.83
C TRP A 110 1.53 -0.76 -27.23
N LYS A 111 1.88 -1.87 -27.88
CA LYS A 111 1.71 -3.22 -27.32
C LYS A 111 2.80 -4.17 -27.78
N ALA A 112 3.15 -5.09 -26.88
CA ALA A 112 3.94 -6.26 -27.25
C ALA A 112 3.11 -7.22 -28.11
N VAL A 113 3.75 -7.78 -29.13
CA VAL A 113 3.20 -8.85 -29.96
C VAL A 113 3.58 -10.17 -29.29
N GLY A 114 2.61 -10.85 -28.68
CA GLY A 114 2.85 -12.12 -27.99
C GLY A 114 3.24 -13.24 -28.97
N LEU A 115 4.32 -13.97 -28.66
CA LEU A 115 4.78 -15.11 -29.46
C LEU A 115 3.96 -16.40 -29.21
N ASP A 116 3.27 -16.49 -28.06
CA ASP A 116 2.56 -17.71 -27.58
C ASP A 116 1.06 -17.76 -27.94
N ILE A 117 0.62 -17.07 -29.00
CA ILE A 117 -0.83 -16.98 -29.29
C ILE A 117 -1.28 -18.05 -30.31
N ASP A 118 -1.76 -19.17 -29.79
CA ASP A 118 -2.59 -20.12 -30.53
C ASP A 118 -4.04 -19.58 -30.64
N GLY A 119 -4.52 -19.36 -31.87
CA GLY A 119 -5.89 -18.93 -32.17
C GLY A 119 -6.14 -17.42 -32.12
N ASP A 120 -6.69 -16.86 -33.21
CA ASP A 120 -7.17 -15.47 -33.41
C ASP A 120 -6.33 -14.27 -32.90
N GLY A 121 -5.06 -14.51 -32.53
CA GLY A 121 -4.09 -13.55 -31.98
C GLY A 121 -3.65 -12.39 -32.87
N ARG A 122 -4.34 -12.13 -33.98
CA ARG A 122 -4.07 -11.01 -34.87
C ARG A 122 -4.69 -9.72 -34.35
N LYS A 123 -5.71 -9.80 -33.51
CA LYS A 123 -6.42 -8.63 -33.01
C LYS A 123 -5.87 -8.21 -31.65
N LEU A 124 -5.15 -7.10 -31.60
CA LEU A 124 -4.70 -6.46 -30.37
C LEU A 124 -5.80 -5.55 -29.84
N GLN A 125 -6.08 -5.63 -28.54
CA GLN A 125 -6.98 -4.72 -27.83
C GLN A 125 -6.15 -3.70 -27.06
N PHE A 126 -6.37 -2.41 -27.27
CA PHE A 126 -5.67 -1.31 -26.62
C PHE A 126 -6.57 -0.63 -25.59
N ASP A 127 -6.00 -0.33 -24.42
CA ASP A 127 -6.55 0.56 -23.41
C ASP A 127 -5.89 1.93 -23.53
N LYS A 128 -6.68 2.99 -23.74
CA LYS A 128 -6.15 4.34 -24.00
C LYS A 128 -5.41 4.96 -22.81
N THR A 129 -5.61 4.43 -21.60
CA THR A 129 -4.93 4.90 -20.39
C THR A 129 -3.68 4.06 -20.10
N ARG A 130 -3.78 2.74 -20.20
CA ARG A 130 -2.70 1.82 -19.85
C ARG A 130 -1.69 1.65 -20.98
N ASP A 131 -2.11 1.65 -22.24
CA ASP A 131 -1.24 1.31 -23.38
C ASP A 131 -0.64 2.55 -24.04
N LEU A 132 -0.59 3.68 -23.32
CA LEU A 132 0.06 4.90 -23.76
C LEU A 132 1.60 4.75 -23.67
N LEU A 133 2.31 5.17 -24.71
CA LEU A 133 3.77 5.16 -24.75
C LEU A 133 4.27 6.46 -24.11
N ASP A 134 4.48 6.44 -22.80
CA ASP A 134 4.95 7.56 -21.99
C ASP A 134 5.97 7.09 -20.92
N GLN A 135 6.35 7.96 -19.98
CA GLN A 135 7.29 7.59 -18.92
C GLN A 135 6.82 6.47 -17.99
N ASN A 136 5.52 6.21 -17.92
CA ASN A 136 4.99 5.07 -17.16
C ASN A 136 5.11 3.75 -17.92
N ALA A 137 5.49 3.76 -19.20
CA ALA A 137 5.71 2.57 -20.00
C ALA A 137 7.14 2.00 -19.91
N ILE A 138 8.11 2.77 -19.38
CA ILE A 138 9.53 2.41 -19.40
C ILE A 138 9.77 1.03 -18.75
N ASP A 139 9.26 0.82 -17.54
CA ASP A 139 9.48 -0.43 -16.80
C ASP A 139 8.83 -1.63 -17.52
N ARG A 140 7.64 -1.44 -18.12
CA ARG A 140 6.95 -2.47 -18.91
C ARG A 140 7.66 -2.80 -20.22
N LEU A 141 8.28 -1.82 -20.86
CA LEU A 141 9.11 -2.04 -22.06
C LEU A 141 10.38 -2.80 -21.68
N ALA A 142 11.04 -2.42 -20.58
CA ALA A 142 12.23 -3.10 -20.09
C ALA A 142 11.95 -4.57 -19.71
N ASP A 143 10.78 -4.85 -19.12
CA ASP A 143 10.34 -6.21 -18.79
C ASP A 143 10.33 -7.16 -20.00
N LEU A 144 9.98 -6.67 -21.20
CA LEU A 144 9.96 -7.49 -22.42
C LEU A 144 11.31 -8.11 -22.77
N THR A 145 12.40 -7.47 -22.35
CA THR A 145 13.76 -7.87 -22.66
C THR A 145 14.37 -8.82 -21.63
N VAL A 146 13.62 -9.15 -20.58
CA VAL A 146 14.07 -10.06 -19.52
C VAL A 146 13.83 -11.50 -19.98
N PRO A 147 14.85 -12.38 -19.97
CA PRO A 147 14.67 -13.78 -20.28
C PRO A 147 13.67 -14.41 -19.29
N LYS A 148 12.50 -14.84 -19.77
CA LYS A 148 11.48 -15.53 -18.95
C LYS A 148 11.93 -16.90 -18.46
N ALA A 149 13.01 -17.44 -19.04
CA ALA A 149 13.67 -18.67 -18.64
C ALA A 149 15.03 -18.34 -17.98
N GLY A 150 15.04 -18.12 -16.67
CA GLY A 150 16.25 -17.87 -15.89
C GLY A 150 15.97 -17.71 -14.39
N PHE A 151 16.97 -17.98 -13.54
CA PHE A 151 16.87 -17.77 -12.09
C PHE A 151 17.08 -16.29 -11.75
N GLY A 152 16.12 -15.68 -11.05
CA GLY A 152 16.23 -14.34 -10.47
C GLY A 152 15.69 -13.24 -11.39
N TYR A 153 14.43 -12.84 -11.12
CA TYR A 153 13.76 -11.71 -11.75
C TYR A 153 14.33 -10.41 -11.19
N TYR A 154 14.99 -9.59 -12.02
CA TYR A 154 15.39 -8.23 -11.66
C TYR A 154 15.13 -7.29 -12.83
N VAL A 155 14.10 -6.45 -12.67
CA VAL A 155 13.88 -5.26 -13.50
C VAL A 155 14.49 -4.09 -12.72
N PRO A 156 15.56 -3.44 -13.23
CA PRO A 156 16.04 -2.22 -12.61
C PRO A 156 14.90 -1.20 -12.60
N PRO A 157 14.66 -0.47 -11.50
CA PRO A 157 13.67 0.59 -11.48
C PRO A 157 14.17 1.74 -12.35
N LEU A 158 13.68 1.81 -13.59
CA LEU A 158 14.11 2.80 -14.59
C LEU A 158 13.19 4.03 -14.59
N GLY A 159 12.04 3.95 -13.93
CA GLY A 159 11.20 5.11 -13.61
C GLY A 159 11.90 6.13 -12.70
N GLY A 160 11.37 7.36 -12.68
CA GLY A 160 11.83 8.42 -11.77
C GLY A 160 11.63 8.11 -10.28
N GLY A 161 12.00 9.04 -9.40
CA GLY A 161 11.80 8.92 -7.96
C GLY A 161 10.32 8.95 -7.52
N GLU A 162 10.05 8.55 -6.28
CA GLU A 162 8.71 8.59 -5.67
C GLU A 162 8.74 9.10 -4.22
N GLU A 163 7.61 9.58 -3.71
CA GLU A 163 7.45 9.90 -2.29
C GLU A 163 6.96 8.67 -1.52
N ALA A 164 7.74 8.23 -0.54
CA ALA A 164 7.38 7.14 0.35
C ALA A 164 6.89 7.67 1.70
N LEU A 165 5.73 7.16 2.12
CA LEU A 165 5.17 7.45 3.44
C LEU A 165 5.74 6.44 4.45
N VAL A 166 6.35 6.93 5.52
CA VAL A 166 6.95 6.10 6.57
C VAL A 166 5.88 5.74 7.59
N ASN A 167 5.84 4.47 8.01
CA ASN A 167 4.83 3.94 8.93
C ASN A 167 5.09 4.26 10.42
N ILE A 168 5.60 5.46 10.71
CA ILE A 168 5.89 5.95 12.05
C ILE A 168 5.11 7.24 12.30
N LEU A 169 4.52 7.39 13.49
CA LEU A 169 3.79 8.59 13.89
C LEU A 169 4.54 9.28 15.04
N PRO A 170 4.95 10.55 14.91
CA PRO A 170 5.51 11.31 16.02
C PRO A 170 4.52 11.37 17.18
N VAL A 171 4.96 11.05 18.40
CA VAL A 171 4.13 11.11 19.61
C VAL A 171 4.36 12.43 20.31
N THR A 172 3.30 13.18 20.57
CA THR A 172 3.36 14.29 21.54
C THR A 172 3.06 13.71 22.92
N LEU A 173 4.05 13.74 23.79
CA LEU A 173 3.94 13.20 25.13
C LEU A 173 3.10 14.13 26.03
N PRO A 174 2.32 13.60 26.99
CA PRO A 174 1.78 14.39 28.09
C PRO A 174 2.91 15.09 28.86
N GLN A 175 2.65 16.30 29.38
CA GLN A 175 3.67 17.07 30.11
C GLN A 175 4.07 16.41 31.43
N GLU A 176 3.11 15.81 32.11
CA GLU A 176 3.30 15.24 33.43
C GLU A 176 3.00 13.74 33.44
N VAL A 177 3.71 13.03 34.31
CA VAL A 177 3.44 11.65 34.69
C VAL A 177 3.28 11.61 36.21
N PHE A 178 2.23 10.93 36.67
CA PHE A 178 1.93 10.74 38.08
C PHE A 178 2.61 9.49 38.59
N VAL A 179 3.31 9.66 39.71
CA VAL A 179 4.08 8.62 40.39
C VAL A 179 3.56 8.50 41.81
N ALA A 180 3.38 7.27 42.30
CA ALA A 180 2.97 7.04 43.68
C ALA A 180 3.51 5.72 44.21
N SER A 181 3.67 5.59 45.52
CA SER A 181 3.99 4.29 46.11
C SER A 181 2.75 3.40 46.16
N THR A 182 2.99 2.09 46.08
CA THR A 182 1.95 1.08 46.22
C THR A 182 2.52 -0.21 46.82
N SER A 183 1.76 -0.83 47.71
CA SER A 183 2.07 -2.15 48.27
C SER A 183 1.57 -3.30 47.39
N LEU A 184 0.83 -2.98 46.33
CA LEU A 184 0.21 -3.96 45.45
C LEU A 184 1.13 -4.29 44.27
N ASP A 185 1.13 -5.56 43.87
CA ASP A 185 1.61 -5.93 42.55
C ASP A 185 0.52 -5.65 41.49
N ALA A 186 0.91 -5.64 40.21
CA ALA A 186 -0.01 -5.35 39.12
C ALA A 186 -1.23 -6.28 39.06
N ARG A 187 -1.11 -7.55 39.46
CA ARG A 187 -2.24 -8.49 39.42
C ARG A 187 -3.24 -8.16 40.53
N LYS A 188 -2.77 -7.90 41.74
CA LYS A 188 -3.61 -7.51 42.87
C LYS A 188 -4.29 -6.17 42.62
N ALA A 189 -3.56 -5.19 42.09
CA ALA A 189 -4.12 -3.90 41.70
C ALA A 189 -5.26 -4.06 40.68
N VAL A 190 -5.12 -4.92 39.66
CA VAL A 190 -6.21 -5.23 38.73
C VAL A 190 -7.44 -5.82 39.44
N SER A 191 -7.26 -6.72 40.40
CA SER A 191 -8.39 -7.27 41.18
C SER A 191 -9.12 -6.16 41.93
N VAL A 192 -8.39 -5.33 42.66
CA VAL A 192 -8.96 -4.21 43.44
C VAL A 192 -9.77 -3.27 42.55
N LEU A 193 -9.27 -2.96 41.35
CA LEU A 193 -9.98 -2.08 40.41
C LEU A 193 -11.23 -2.71 39.80
N LEU A 194 -11.24 -4.03 39.61
CA LEU A 194 -12.41 -4.74 39.10
C LEU A 194 -13.50 -4.94 40.17
N ASP A 195 -13.09 -5.01 41.44
CA ASP A 195 -13.99 -5.16 42.60
C ASP A 195 -14.60 -3.81 43.05
N ALA A 196 -14.13 -2.68 42.51
CA ALA A 196 -14.64 -1.35 42.82
C ALA A 196 -15.95 -1.04 42.08
N ASP A 197 -16.84 -0.27 42.71
CA ASP A 197 -18.12 0.18 42.13
C ASP A 197 -17.96 1.34 41.11
N GLU A 198 -16.74 1.58 40.62
CA GLU A 198 -16.39 2.63 39.66
C GLU A 198 -15.78 2.04 38.38
N PRO A 199 -15.83 2.74 37.23
CA PRO A 199 -15.19 2.26 36.01
C PRO A 199 -13.69 1.98 36.21
N ALA A 200 -13.29 0.74 35.95
CA ALA A 200 -11.89 0.34 36.05
C ALA A 200 -11.04 1.04 34.98
N ARG A 201 -9.85 1.49 35.40
CA ARG A 201 -8.85 2.19 34.59
C ARG A 201 -7.53 1.41 34.59
N PHE A 202 -6.92 1.22 33.42
CA PHE A 202 -5.79 0.28 33.23
C PHE A 202 -4.59 0.86 32.49
N ASP A 203 -4.55 2.17 32.25
CA ASP A 203 -3.45 2.91 31.61
C ASP A 203 -2.31 3.26 32.57
N TRP A 204 -1.91 2.29 33.39
CA TRP A 204 -0.86 2.44 34.38
C TRP A 204 0.10 1.25 34.37
N THR A 205 1.25 1.44 35.01
CA THR A 205 2.24 0.39 35.27
C THR A 205 2.63 0.39 36.75
N ILE A 206 2.95 -0.78 37.29
CA ILE A 206 3.53 -0.91 38.64
C ILE A 206 4.84 -1.67 38.51
N LYS A 207 5.94 -1.06 38.97
CA LYS A 207 7.28 -1.66 39.01
C LYS A 207 7.95 -1.28 40.31
N GLY A 208 8.54 -2.24 41.02
CA GLY A 208 9.33 -1.98 42.23
C GLY A 208 8.53 -1.36 43.39
N GLY A 209 7.21 -1.54 43.44
CA GLY A 209 6.34 -0.87 44.44
C GLY A 209 5.98 0.57 44.08
N THR A 210 6.27 1.01 42.86
CA THR A 210 5.93 2.33 42.35
C THR A 210 4.92 2.22 41.22
N PHE A 211 3.85 3.00 41.31
CA PHE A 211 2.80 3.20 40.32
C PHE A 211 3.18 4.35 39.38
N TRP A 212 2.90 4.20 38.09
CA TRP A 212 3.13 5.21 37.06
C TRP A 212 1.90 5.33 36.13
N SER A 213 1.45 6.55 35.86
CA SER A 213 0.30 6.84 34.98
C SER A 213 0.38 8.26 34.41
N PHE A 214 -0.11 8.49 33.19
CA PHE A 214 -0.28 9.86 32.68
C PHE A 214 -1.57 10.54 33.18
N ALA A 215 -2.50 9.78 33.74
CA ALA A 215 -3.71 10.29 34.37
C ALA A 215 -3.55 10.31 35.89
N ASP A 216 -4.04 11.38 36.52
CA ASP A 216 -3.97 11.51 37.98
C ASP A 216 -4.77 10.37 38.64
N PRO A 217 -4.13 9.50 39.44
CA PRO A 217 -4.81 8.40 40.10
C PRO A 217 -5.90 8.89 41.08
N ARG A 218 -5.79 10.12 41.61
CA ARG A 218 -6.76 10.72 42.55
C ARG A 218 -8.12 10.98 41.91
N GLU A 219 -8.18 11.10 40.59
CA GLU A 219 -9.40 11.40 39.83
C GLU A 219 -10.12 10.16 39.32
N SER A 220 -9.60 8.95 39.59
CA SER A 220 -10.15 7.69 39.07
C SER A 220 -10.18 6.58 40.11
N SER A 221 -10.63 5.39 39.72
CA SER A 221 -10.57 4.17 40.53
C SER A 221 -9.14 3.80 40.95
N CYS A 222 -8.12 4.35 40.28
CA CYS A 222 -6.71 4.16 40.63
C CYS A 222 -6.35 4.67 42.03
N ARG A 223 -7.16 5.55 42.66
CA ARG A 223 -6.99 5.97 44.06
C ARG A 223 -6.94 4.81 45.05
N HIS A 224 -7.58 3.68 44.72
CA HIS A 224 -7.64 2.49 45.58
C HIS A 224 -6.37 1.63 45.54
N ILE A 225 -5.45 1.90 44.60
CA ILE A 225 -4.25 1.07 44.40
C ILE A 225 -2.95 1.84 44.62
N VAL A 226 -3.02 3.07 45.12
CA VAL A 226 -1.87 3.93 45.42
C VAL A 226 -1.97 4.52 46.83
N ASP A 227 -0.84 4.91 47.40
CA ASP A 227 -0.81 5.83 48.54
C ASP A 227 -1.08 7.26 48.05
N ILE A 228 -2.30 7.77 48.31
CA ILE A 228 -2.80 9.06 47.80
C ILE A 228 -1.93 10.24 48.28
N ASP A 229 -1.39 10.14 49.50
CA ASP A 229 -0.57 11.17 50.11
C ASP A 229 0.83 11.24 49.49
N GLN A 230 1.23 10.21 48.73
CA GLN A 230 2.52 10.11 48.04
C GLN A 230 2.40 10.23 46.52
N VAL A 231 1.27 10.73 46.01
CA VAL A 231 1.12 11.02 44.58
C VAL A 231 1.86 12.30 44.22
N GLU A 232 2.86 12.19 43.36
CA GLU A 232 3.65 13.28 42.82
C GLU A 232 3.48 13.36 41.31
N ALA A 233 3.41 14.58 40.76
CA ALA A 233 3.47 14.83 39.33
C ALA A 233 4.90 15.26 38.99
N ILE A 234 5.54 14.54 38.06
CA ILE A 234 6.88 14.87 37.56
C ILE A 234 6.82 15.14 36.06
N ASP A 235 7.81 15.87 35.55
CA ASP A 235 7.93 16.11 34.11
C ASP A 235 8.20 14.79 33.38
N THR A 236 7.37 14.48 32.39
CA THR A 236 7.52 13.29 31.55
C THR A 236 8.91 13.22 30.92
N ALA A 237 9.55 14.35 30.62
CA ALA A 237 10.88 14.39 30.04
C ALA A 237 11.95 13.72 30.92
N GLU A 238 11.78 13.73 32.25
CA GLU A 238 12.73 13.11 33.19
C GLU A 238 12.84 11.60 33.01
N ILE A 239 11.75 10.94 32.61
CA ILE A 239 11.71 9.49 32.41
C ILE A 239 11.69 9.07 30.95
N ALA A 240 11.20 9.93 30.05
CA ALA A 240 11.04 9.61 28.63
C ALA A 240 12.38 9.47 27.88
N PHE A 241 13.45 10.09 28.39
CA PHE A 241 14.75 10.19 27.71
C PHE A 241 15.90 9.55 28.48
N HIS A 242 15.58 8.56 29.33
CA HIS A 242 16.56 7.84 30.13
C HIS A 242 17.64 7.12 29.28
N GLU A 243 18.87 7.03 29.79
CA GLU A 243 19.98 6.36 29.08
C GLU A 243 19.90 4.83 29.19
N ASP A 244 19.41 4.33 30.32
CA ASP A 244 19.18 2.90 30.54
C ASP A 244 18.05 2.34 29.66
N GLN A 245 18.33 1.20 29.01
CA GLN A 245 17.40 0.55 28.09
C GLN A 245 16.20 -0.08 28.78
N GLU A 246 16.35 -0.59 29.99
CA GLU A 246 15.24 -1.16 30.75
C GLU A 246 14.22 -0.08 31.10
N GLU A 247 14.69 1.12 31.49
CA GLU A 247 13.80 2.26 31.75
C GLU A 247 13.08 2.77 30.49
N LEU A 248 13.76 2.81 29.35
CA LEU A 248 13.10 3.11 28.07
C LEU A 248 12.03 2.06 27.72
N HIS A 249 12.27 0.78 27.98
CA HIS A 249 11.26 -0.26 27.77
C HIS A 249 10.06 -0.10 28.71
N ASN A 250 10.28 0.32 29.96
CA ASN A 250 9.19 0.59 30.91
C ASN A 250 8.35 1.77 30.43
N PHE A 251 8.99 2.84 29.97
CA PHE A 251 8.30 3.99 29.41
C PHE A 251 7.51 3.63 28.14
N ALA A 252 8.10 2.87 27.22
CA ALA A 252 7.41 2.35 26.04
C ALA A 252 6.19 1.48 26.42
N TYR A 253 6.30 0.70 27.50
CA TYR A 253 5.19 -0.09 28.02
C TYR A 253 4.08 0.78 28.64
N LEU A 254 4.43 1.87 29.34
CA LEU A 254 3.49 2.88 29.84
C LEU A 254 2.74 3.57 28.69
N LEU A 255 3.44 3.98 27.62
CA LEU A 255 2.81 4.51 26.40
C LEU A 255 1.83 3.50 25.78
N ARG A 256 2.20 2.21 25.73
CA ARG A 256 1.29 1.14 25.27
C ARG A 256 0.06 1.00 26.15
N LYS A 257 0.19 1.20 27.46
CA LYS A 257 -0.94 1.18 28.41
C LYS A 257 -1.86 2.38 28.24
N ALA A 258 -1.32 3.56 28.02
CA ALA A 258 -2.09 4.75 27.65
C ALA A 258 -2.85 4.54 26.33
N LEU A 259 -2.17 3.99 25.31
CA LEU A 259 -2.80 3.65 24.04
C LEU A 259 -3.91 2.59 24.19
N ASP A 260 -3.67 1.52 24.97
CA ASP A 260 -4.66 0.47 25.29
C ASP A 260 -5.97 1.12 25.76
N HIS A 261 -5.89 2.06 26.72
CA HIS A 261 -7.06 2.73 27.28
C HIS A 261 -7.72 3.68 26.28
N GLN A 262 -6.93 4.50 25.57
CA GLN A 262 -7.41 5.46 24.58
C GLN A 262 -8.22 4.81 23.46
N VAL A 263 -7.85 3.59 23.04
CA VAL A 263 -8.48 2.90 21.89
C VAL A 263 -9.46 1.78 22.29
N ARG A 264 -9.65 1.52 23.60
CA ARG A 264 -10.40 0.35 24.12
C ARG A 264 -11.85 0.23 23.63
N ALA A 265 -12.47 1.36 23.30
CA ALA A 265 -13.85 1.40 22.79
C ALA A 265 -13.97 0.73 21.41
N ASP A 266 -12.93 0.85 20.58
CA ASP A 266 -12.98 0.47 19.17
C ASP A 266 -12.08 -0.71 18.83
N LEU A 267 -10.95 -0.83 19.52
CA LEU A 267 -9.94 -1.86 19.28
C LEU A 267 -9.84 -2.83 20.45
N ALA A 268 -9.53 -4.07 20.15
CA ALA A 268 -9.16 -5.09 21.13
C ALA A 268 -7.68 -5.44 20.99
N TRP A 269 -7.05 -5.76 22.12
CA TRP A 269 -5.67 -6.23 22.18
C TRP A 269 -5.63 -7.76 22.15
N ASN A 270 -4.87 -8.34 21.23
CA ASN A 270 -4.54 -9.76 21.26
C ASN A 270 -3.12 -9.95 21.83
N LYS A 271 -3.03 -10.56 23.01
CA LYS A 271 -1.77 -10.75 23.74
C LYS A 271 -0.77 -11.63 22.99
N ASP A 272 -1.22 -12.75 22.44
CA ASP A 272 -0.35 -13.74 21.82
C ASP A 272 0.31 -13.21 20.54
N ARG A 273 -0.46 -12.47 19.74
CA ARG A 273 0.01 -11.86 18.48
C ARG A 273 0.55 -10.45 18.66
N LYS A 274 0.42 -9.87 19.86
CA LYS A 274 0.84 -8.50 20.22
C LYS A 274 0.33 -7.44 19.24
N LEU A 275 -0.96 -7.48 18.92
CA LEU A 275 -1.59 -6.57 17.96
C LEU A 275 -2.90 -5.99 18.50
N TYR A 276 -3.25 -4.80 18.00
CA TYR A 276 -4.59 -4.28 18.07
C TYR A 276 -5.37 -4.68 16.83
N TYR A 277 -6.67 -4.95 16.98
CA TYR A 277 -7.59 -5.17 15.88
C TYR A 277 -8.93 -4.48 16.14
N PHE A 278 -9.61 -4.05 15.08
CA PHE A 278 -10.95 -3.48 15.22
C PHE A 278 -11.92 -4.51 15.81
N ARG A 279 -12.74 -4.09 16.78
CA ARG A 279 -13.78 -4.94 17.37
C ARG A 279 -14.96 -5.05 16.41
N ALA A 280 -15.48 -6.27 16.23
CA ALA A 280 -16.84 -6.45 15.74
C ALA A 280 -17.84 -5.87 16.74
N LEU A 281 -18.89 -5.23 16.23
CA LEU A 281 -19.98 -4.69 17.07
C LEU A 281 -21.05 -5.74 17.37
N ALA A 282 -21.17 -6.74 16.49
CA ALA A 282 -22.12 -7.85 16.59
C ALA A 282 -21.62 -9.03 15.74
N GLU A 283 -22.18 -10.21 15.99
CA GLU A 283 -21.73 -11.43 15.31
C GLU A 283 -22.03 -11.37 13.83
N ASN A 284 -21.03 -11.70 13.01
CA ASN A 284 -21.16 -11.74 11.55
C ASN A 284 -21.65 -10.43 10.93
N ILE A 285 -21.37 -9.28 11.57
CA ILE A 285 -21.69 -7.96 11.05
C ILE A 285 -20.42 -7.21 10.65
N SER A 286 -20.39 -6.76 9.40
CA SER A 286 -19.33 -5.90 8.88
C SER A 286 -19.35 -4.52 9.54
N ARG A 287 -18.17 -3.93 9.68
CA ARG A 287 -17.97 -2.59 10.25
C ARG A 287 -17.13 -1.75 9.31
N ALA A 288 -17.63 -0.58 8.94
CA ALA A 288 -16.88 0.41 8.17
C ALA A 288 -16.37 1.53 9.07
N PHE A 289 -15.19 2.05 8.75
CA PHE A 289 -14.62 3.27 9.32
C PHE A 289 -14.52 4.32 8.22
N SER A 290 -15.22 5.44 8.41
CA SER A 290 -15.21 6.56 7.46
C SER A 290 -14.29 7.66 7.96
N TYR A 291 -13.47 8.22 7.08
CA TYR A 291 -12.52 9.28 7.40
C TYR A 291 -12.31 10.22 6.20
N GLU A 292 -11.83 11.43 6.47
CA GLU A 292 -11.47 12.37 5.41
C GLU A 292 -10.06 12.08 4.89
N ALA A 293 -9.97 11.67 3.62
CA ALA A 293 -8.72 11.50 2.90
C ALA A 293 -8.57 12.67 1.92
N SER A 294 -7.66 13.59 2.20
CA SER A 294 -7.15 14.61 1.26
C SER A 294 -8.25 15.21 0.35
N LYS A 295 -9.30 15.78 0.95
CA LYS A 295 -10.48 16.44 0.33
C LYS A 295 -11.64 15.54 -0.15
N LYS A 296 -11.58 14.20 -0.04
CA LYS A 296 -12.71 13.29 -0.29
C LYS A 296 -13.02 12.43 0.93
N LYS A 297 -14.31 12.17 1.20
CA LYS A 297 -14.72 11.17 2.20
C LYS A 297 -14.31 9.79 1.69
N ALA A 298 -13.43 9.12 2.42
CA ALA A 298 -13.04 7.74 2.21
C ALA A 298 -13.70 6.85 3.26
N SER A 299 -14.01 5.61 2.90
CA SER A 299 -14.54 4.61 3.83
C SER A 299 -13.80 3.30 3.61
N THR A 300 -13.46 2.62 4.70
CA THR A 300 -12.77 1.34 4.68
C THR A 300 -13.52 0.36 5.56
N GLU A 301 -13.81 -0.83 5.03
CA GLU A 301 -14.41 -1.92 5.80
C GLU A 301 -13.36 -2.53 6.74
N VAL A 302 -13.35 -2.06 7.98
CA VAL A 302 -12.37 -2.43 9.01
C VAL A 302 -12.66 -3.79 9.66
N VAL A 303 -13.92 -4.22 9.62
CA VAL A 303 -14.34 -5.60 9.93
C VAL A 303 -15.14 -6.10 8.73
N ASN A 304 -14.63 -7.12 8.06
CA ASN A 304 -15.21 -7.70 6.85
C ASN A 304 -15.63 -9.15 7.11
N VAL A 305 -16.86 -9.46 6.75
CA VAL A 305 -17.43 -10.81 6.88
C VAL A 305 -17.31 -11.54 5.54
N ALA A 306 -16.52 -12.61 5.52
CA ALA A 306 -16.35 -13.45 4.34
C ALA A 306 -17.33 -14.63 4.40
N LEU A 307 -18.19 -14.73 3.38
CA LEU A 307 -19.15 -15.82 3.23
C LEU A 307 -18.53 -16.99 2.45
N ASN A 308 -18.94 -18.21 2.78
CA ASN A 308 -18.48 -19.40 2.07
C ASN A 308 -18.86 -19.33 0.58
N LYS A 309 -17.97 -19.83 -0.29
CA LYS A 309 -18.16 -19.74 -1.74
C LYS A 309 -19.32 -20.61 -2.23
N THR A 310 -19.50 -21.79 -1.64
CA THR A 310 -20.53 -22.77 -2.03
C THR A 310 -21.85 -22.48 -1.32
N ASP A 311 -21.81 -22.23 -0.02
CA ASP A 311 -22.99 -21.92 0.79
C ASP A 311 -22.92 -20.49 1.31
N LYS A 312 -23.58 -19.57 0.59
CA LYS A 312 -23.59 -18.14 0.94
C LYS A 312 -24.32 -17.82 2.24
N THR A 313 -25.02 -18.79 2.85
CA THR A 313 -25.66 -18.60 4.15
C THR A 313 -24.68 -18.81 5.32
N ARG A 314 -23.53 -19.42 5.05
CA ARG A 314 -22.51 -19.72 6.05
C ARG A 314 -21.37 -18.70 6.00
N VAL A 315 -21.02 -18.16 7.16
CA VAL A 315 -19.78 -17.37 7.33
C VAL A 315 -18.58 -18.31 7.35
N ASP A 316 -17.57 -17.99 6.54
CA ASP A 316 -16.32 -18.72 6.48
C ASP A 316 -15.34 -18.17 7.53
N PHE A 317 -15.16 -16.85 7.54
CA PHE A 317 -14.40 -16.13 8.55
C PHE A 317 -14.79 -14.65 8.59
N VAL A 318 -14.41 -13.97 9.67
CA VAL A 318 -14.46 -12.52 9.81
C VAL A 318 -13.04 -11.97 9.92
N ARG A 319 -12.68 -11.07 9.02
CA ARG A 319 -11.37 -10.41 8.93
C ARG A 319 -11.44 -9.02 9.57
N HIS A 320 -10.49 -8.72 10.43
CA HIS A 320 -10.35 -7.43 11.11
C HIS A 320 -9.04 -6.77 10.66
N HIS A 321 -9.11 -5.49 10.32
CA HIS A 321 -7.91 -4.67 10.20
C HIS A 321 -7.21 -4.61 11.57
N ALA A 322 -5.90 -4.83 11.55
CA ALA A 322 -5.08 -4.87 12.73
C ALA A 322 -3.76 -4.11 12.52
N PHE A 323 -3.06 -3.82 13.61
CA PHE A 323 -1.66 -3.39 13.54
C PHE A 323 -0.88 -3.85 14.77
N ILE A 324 0.41 -4.10 14.58
CA ILE A 324 1.35 -4.33 15.67
C ILE A 324 1.94 -2.96 16.06
N PRO A 325 1.65 -2.44 17.26
CA PRO A 325 2.24 -1.21 17.76
C PRO A 325 3.67 -1.44 18.23
N ARG A 326 4.57 -0.49 17.99
CA ARG A 326 5.82 -0.36 18.76
C ARG A 326 6.08 1.10 19.07
N PHE A 327 6.38 1.40 20.32
CA PHE A 327 6.91 2.71 20.69
C PHE A 327 8.43 2.65 20.58
N GLU A 328 8.99 3.54 19.77
CA GLU A 328 10.43 3.61 19.50
C GLU A 328 10.88 5.05 19.71
N ARG A 329 12.04 5.22 20.35
CA ARG A 329 12.69 6.52 20.49
C ARG A 329 13.76 6.65 19.41
N LEU A 330 13.65 7.69 18.59
CA LEU A 330 14.67 8.06 17.62
C LEU A 330 15.19 9.45 18.02
N PHE A 331 16.46 9.51 18.41
CA PHE A 331 17.07 10.71 18.99
C PHE A 331 16.25 11.22 20.20
N ASP A 332 15.76 12.46 20.13
CA ASP A 332 15.01 13.19 21.15
C ASP A 332 13.48 13.15 20.92
N GLN A 333 12.99 12.23 20.09
CA GLN A 333 11.56 12.11 19.77
C GLN A 333 11.07 10.67 19.89
N TRP A 334 9.88 10.51 20.48
CA TRP A 334 9.16 9.24 20.52
C TRP A 334 8.23 9.09 19.33
N TYR A 335 8.15 7.87 18.80
CA TYR A 335 7.31 7.51 17.67
C TYR A 335 6.49 6.25 17.98
N LEU A 336 5.26 6.22 17.48
CA LEU A 336 4.49 4.99 17.33
C LEU A 336 4.72 4.42 15.94
N VAL A 337 5.43 3.30 15.85
CA VAL A 337 5.52 2.49 14.65
C VAL A 337 4.25 1.68 14.50
N ILE A 338 3.61 1.80 13.34
CA ILE A 338 2.40 1.08 12.97
C ILE A 338 2.79 0.05 11.93
N ASN A 339 2.70 -1.23 12.28
CA ASN A 339 2.88 -2.31 11.33
C ASN A 339 1.50 -2.91 10.99
N PRO A 340 0.84 -2.50 9.88
CA PRO A 340 -0.47 -3.00 9.53
C PRO A 340 -0.47 -4.51 9.28
N THR A 341 -1.54 -5.17 9.69
CA THR A 341 -1.76 -6.60 9.53
C THR A 341 -3.25 -6.91 9.63
N TYR A 342 -3.61 -8.19 9.68
CA TYR A 342 -4.99 -8.63 9.86
C TYR A 342 -5.12 -9.59 11.02
N PHE A 343 -6.28 -9.57 11.66
CA PHE A 343 -6.70 -10.56 12.63
C PHE A 343 -7.95 -11.28 12.11
N PHE A 344 -8.06 -12.58 12.37
CA PHE A 344 -9.15 -13.41 11.85
C PHE A 344 -9.89 -14.09 12.99
N THR A 345 -11.21 -14.06 12.90
CA THR A 345 -12.14 -14.71 13.83
C THR A 345 -13.14 -15.54 13.05
N THR A 346 -13.83 -16.48 13.69
CA THR A 346 -14.88 -17.27 13.03
C THR A 346 -16.17 -16.46 12.86
N ASN A 347 -16.55 -15.66 13.86
CA ASN A 347 -17.83 -14.93 13.89
C ASN A 347 -17.70 -13.43 14.24
N GLY A 348 -16.49 -12.90 14.35
CA GLY A 348 -16.21 -11.54 14.83
C GLY A 348 -15.64 -11.48 16.25
N PHE A 349 -15.80 -12.54 17.04
CA PHE A 349 -15.39 -12.59 18.46
C PHE A 349 -14.42 -13.73 18.75
N LEU A 350 -14.71 -14.94 18.28
CA LEU A 350 -13.88 -16.11 18.54
C LEU A 350 -12.67 -16.14 17.61
N PRO A 351 -11.42 -16.13 18.11
CA PRO A 351 -10.23 -16.22 17.28
C PRO A 351 -10.28 -17.43 16.36
N HIS A 352 -9.90 -17.25 15.09
CA HIS A 352 -9.88 -18.33 14.13
C HIS A 352 -8.74 -19.30 14.46
N SER A 353 -9.00 -20.61 14.44
CA SER A 353 -8.03 -21.64 14.85
C SER A 353 -6.78 -21.70 13.96
N TYR A 354 -6.95 -21.50 12.64
CA TYR A 354 -5.86 -21.60 11.66
C TYR A 354 -5.76 -20.37 10.74
N PRO A 355 -5.39 -19.18 11.26
CA PRO A 355 -5.46 -17.94 10.50
C PRO A 355 -4.23 -17.70 9.61
N ALA A 356 -3.20 -18.55 9.69
CA ALA A 356 -1.93 -18.34 9.00
C ALA A 356 -2.09 -18.34 7.46
N ALA A 357 -2.89 -19.27 6.92
CA ALA A 357 -3.16 -19.35 5.49
C ALA A 357 -3.95 -18.12 5.01
N LEU A 358 -5.00 -17.71 5.74
CA LEU A 358 -5.80 -16.52 5.44
C LEU A 358 -4.95 -15.23 5.47
N LEU A 359 -4.08 -15.10 6.48
CA LEU A 359 -3.17 -13.97 6.59
C LEU A 359 -2.16 -13.94 5.44
N ALA A 360 -1.57 -15.08 5.10
CA ALA A 360 -0.62 -15.18 3.99
C ALA A 360 -1.29 -14.87 2.64
N GLY A 361 -2.50 -15.38 2.40
CA GLY A 361 -3.30 -15.08 1.22
C GLY A 361 -3.57 -13.58 1.09
N LYS A 362 -4.05 -12.95 2.17
CA LYS A 362 -4.32 -11.50 2.15
C LYS A 362 -3.05 -10.66 1.95
N LYS A 363 -1.94 -11.01 2.60
CA LYS A 363 -0.66 -10.31 2.47
C LYS A 363 -0.06 -10.42 1.07
N ARG A 364 -0.26 -11.53 0.35
CA ARG A 364 0.16 -11.67 -1.06
C ARG A 364 -0.55 -10.70 -2.00
N LEU A 365 -1.77 -10.29 -1.63
CA LEU A 365 -2.58 -9.34 -2.39
C LEU A 365 -2.33 -7.89 -1.96
N ASP A 366 -1.57 -7.65 -0.90
CA ASP A 366 -1.24 -6.29 -0.48
C ASP A 366 -0.08 -5.73 -1.31
N ASN A 367 -0.34 -4.60 -1.97
CA ASN A 367 0.65 -3.81 -2.69
C ASN A 367 0.95 -2.53 -1.90
N SER A 368 1.94 -1.75 -2.35
CA SER A 368 2.36 -0.53 -1.68
C SER A 368 1.23 0.48 -1.56
N ALA A 369 0.35 0.55 -2.58
CA ALA A 369 -0.85 1.40 -2.52
C ALA A 369 -1.82 0.98 -1.41
N SER A 370 -2.08 -0.32 -1.24
CA SER A 370 -2.97 -0.83 -0.18
C SER A 370 -2.37 -0.62 1.20
N ILE A 371 -1.07 -0.88 1.38
CA ILE A 371 -0.36 -0.66 2.65
C ILE A 371 -0.33 0.83 3.00
N ARG A 372 -0.04 1.71 2.04
CA ARG A 372 -0.11 3.16 2.23
C ARG A 372 -1.51 3.58 2.70
N GLY A 373 -2.56 3.04 2.07
CA GLY A 373 -3.95 3.26 2.49
C GLY A 373 -4.21 2.84 3.94
N GLN A 374 -3.66 1.71 4.38
CA GLN A 374 -3.78 1.24 5.76
C GLN A 374 -3.08 2.15 6.75
N VAL A 375 -1.86 2.62 6.46
CA VAL A 375 -1.15 3.54 7.35
C VAL A 375 -1.91 4.86 7.50
N VAL A 376 -2.43 5.40 6.39
CA VAL A 376 -3.26 6.62 6.42
C VAL A 376 -4.53 6.38 7.24
N MET A 377 -5.22 5.25 7.06
CA MET A 377 -6.41 4.90 7.83
C MET A 377 -6.10 4.85 9.34
N TRP A 378 -5.02 4.18 9.75
CA TRP A 378 -4.63 4.10 11.16
C TRP A 378 -4.27 5.46 11.75
N HIS A 379 -3.52 6.28 11.01
CA HIS A 379 -3.23 7.64 11.43
C HIS A 379 -4.51 8.47 11.62
N ARG A 380 -5.48 8.37 10.70
CA ARG A 380 -6.76 9.07 10.80
C ARG A 380 -7.61 8.55 11.98
N PHE A 381 -7.58 7.25 12.25
CA PHE A 381 -8.23 6.66 13.41
C PHE A 381 -7.62 7.17 14.73
N LEU A 382 -6.29 7.14 14.85
CA LEU A 382 -5.58 7.54 16.06
C LEU A 382 -5.64 9.05 16.33
N SER A 383 -5.69 9.88 15.29
CA SER A 383 -5.79 11.35 15.40
C SER A 383 -7.23 11.87 15.48
N ARG A 384 -8.26 11.01 15.56
CA ARG A 384 -9.67 11.45 15.54
C ARG A 384 -10.04 12.33 16.75
N LEU A 385 -9.54 11.98 17.94
CA LEU A 385 -9.86 12.68 19.20
C LEU A 385 -9.33 14.12 19.19
N ASP A 386 -8.17 14.34 18.56
CA ASP A 386 -7.58 15.68 18.40
C ASP A 386 -8.38 16.56 17.43
N ARG A 387 -9.07 15.96 16.46
CA ARG A 387 -9.86 16.69 15.45
C ARG A 387 -11.27 17.01 15.91
N GLU A 388 -11.86 16.12 16.70
CA GLU A 388 -13.20 16.31 17.27
C GLU A 388 -13.20 17.47 18.28
N LYS A 389 -12.09 17.68 19.03
CA LYS A 389 -11.86 18.83 19.93
C LYS A 389 -11.88 20.23 19.27
N GLY A 390 -12.01 20.33 17.95
CA GLY A 390 -12.23 21.58 17.23
C GLY A 390 -13.70 22.00 17.07
N GLY A 391 -14.66 21.20 17.57
CA GLY A 391 -16.09 21.48 17.49
C GLY A 391 -16.58 22.53 18.49
N LEU A 392 -17.51 23.40 18.05
CA LEU A 392 -18.11 24.49 18.85
C LEU A 392 -18.89 24.02 20.10
N PHE A 393 -19.04 22.70 20.32
CA PHE A 393 -19.88 22.10 21.35
C PHE A 393 -19.15 21.08 22.24
N ASP A 394 -17.81 21.06 22.24
CA ASP A 394 -17.06 20.12 23.04
C ASP A 394 -17.13 20.46 24.53
N GLY A 395 -18.02 19.75 25.24
CA GLY A 395 -18.00 19.67 26.68
C GLY A 395 -16.64 19.12 27.11
N GLY A 396 -15.91 19.90 27.92
CA GLY A 396 -14.52 19.69 28.28
C GLY A 396 -14.23 18.35 28.96
N SER A 397 -14.05 17.29 28.16
CA SER A 397 -13.34 16.10 28.60
C SER A 397 -11.84 16.42 28.62
N SER A 398 -11.35 16.67 29.84
CA SER A 398 -9.93 16.89 30.19
C SER A 398 -9.11 15.59 30.21
N GLU A 399 -9.59 14.50 29.59
CA GLU A 399 -8.89 13.22 29.65
C GLU A 399 -7.57 13.27 28.86
N VAL A 400 -6.47 13.05 29.58
CA VAL A 400 -5.11 12.97 29.02
C VAL A 400 -5.02 11.77 28.08
N HIS A 401 -4.53 12.01 26.86
CA HIS A 401 -4.36 10.98 25.84
C HIS A 401 -3.13 11.27 24.98
N LEU A 402 -2.63 10.25 24.30
CA LEU A 402 -1.50 10.38 23.39
C LEU A 402 -1.96 11.04 22.08
N ARG A 403 -1.21 12.06 21.65
CA ARG A 403 -1.43 12.71 20.35
C ARG A 403 -0.40 12.25 19.34
N PHE A 404 -0.85 12.10 18.10
CA PHE A 404 -0.03 11.58 17.01
C PHE A 404 0.06 12.59 15.87
N GLY A 405 1.29 12.90 15.46
CA GLY A 405 1.57 13.74 14.29
C GLY A 405 1.35 13.01 12.97
N GLU A 406 1.40 13.76 11.87
CA GLU A 406 1.33 13.19 10.52
C GLU A 406 2.54 12.27 10.24
N PRO A 407 2.35 11.16 9.49
CA PRO A 407 3.44 10.28 9.12
C PRO A 407 4.46 11.00 8.22
N PRO A 408 5.78 10.87 8.48
CA PRO A 408 6.82 11.46 7.65
C PRO A 408 6.79 10.97 6.20
N ILE A 409 7.16 11.84 5.27
CA ILE A 409 7.32 11.53 3.84
C ILE A 409 8.80 11.66 3.48
N VAL A 410 9.34 10.66 2.80
CA VAL A 410 10.72 10.66 2.29
C VAL A 410 10.73 10.54 0.77
N ALA A 411 11.61 11.30 0.12
CA ALA A 411 11.81 11.19 -1.32
C ALA A 411 12.75 10.02 -1.62
N LEU A 412 12.27 9.05 -2.39
CA LEU A 412 13.05 7.95 -2.94
C LEU A 412 13.57 8.33 -4.32
N SER A 413 14.83 8.01 -4.61
CA SER A 413 15.46 8.27 -5.91
C SER A 413 14.93 7.42 -7.06
N THR A 414 14.26 6.31 -6.73
CA THR A 414 13.74 5.31 -7.67
C THR A 414 12.38 4.83 -7.20
N ARG A 415 11.44 4.67 -8.13
CA ARG A 415 10.11 4.12 -7.87
C ARG A 415 10.11 2.59 -7.92
N VAL A 416 9.32 1.94 -7.07
CA VAL A 416 9.09 0.49 -7.15
C VAL A 416 8.21 0.16 -8.38
N PRO A 417 8.67 -0.69 -9.33
CA PRO A 417 7.90 -1.09 -10.52
C PRO A 417 6.77 -2.10 -10.19
N GLU A 418 5.77 -1.67 -9.43
CA GLU A 418 4.69 -2.57 -8.96
C GLU A 418 3.90 -3.24 -10.08
N ASP A 419 3.73 -2.56 -11.20
CA ASP A 419 3.02 -3.04 -12.40
C ASP A 419 3.76 -4.15 -13.14
N VAL A 420 5.07 -4.25 -12.93
CA VAL A 420 5.94 -5.29 -13.48
C VAL A 420 6.11 -6.45 -12.49
N TRP A 421 6.17 -6.16 -11.19
CA TRP A 421 6.34 -7.19 -10.15
C TRP A 421 5.04 -7.94 -9.82
N GLY A 422 3.88 -7.34 -10.12
CA GLY A 422 2.59 -8.02 -9.98
C GLY A 422 2.37 -9.04 -11.09
N SER A 423 1.95 -10.27 -10.73
CA SER A 423 1.50 -11.26 -11.69
C SER A 423 0.38 -10.67 -12.56
N GLN A 424 0.65 -10.38 -13.83
CA GLN A 424 -0.42 -10.01 -14.76
C GLN A 424 -1.36 -11.21 -14.90
N LYS A 425 -2.51 -11.18 -14.22
CA LYS A 425 -3.60 -12.08 -14.59
C LYS A 425 -4.04 -11.70 -16.02
N PRO A 426 -4.15 -12.67 -16.95
CA PRO A 426 -4.83 -12.42 -18.21
C PRO A 426 -6.23 -11.88 -17.90
N SER A 427 -6.68 -10.87 -18.66
CA SER A 427 -8.06 -10.40 -18.61
C SER A 427 -8.98 -11.46 -19.21
N ALA A 428 -9.19 -12.54 -18.49
CA ALA A 428 -10.21 -13.54 -18.74
C ALA A 428 -10.74 -13.94 -17.37
N GLU A 429 -11.92 -13.41 -17.06
CA GLU A 429 -12.77 -13.76 -15.92
C GLU A 429 -12.17 -13.50 -14.53
N LEU A 430 -12.79 -12.56 -13.81
CA LEU A 430 -12.70 -12.48 -12.36
C LEU A 430 -13.35 -13.73 -11.77
N ASP A 431 -12.63 -14.85 -11.79
CA ASP A 431 -12.89 -15.97 -10.91
C ASP A 431 -11.79 -15.98 -9.82
N ASP A 432 -12.23 -15.87 -8.58
CA ASP A 432 -11.43 -15.98 -7.34
C ASP A 432 -10.98 -17.45 -7.13
N GLY A 433 -10.40 -18.03 -8.17
CA GLY A 433 -9.96 -19.41 -8.27
C GLY A 433 -8.51 -19.59 -7.83
N GLN A 434 -8.13 -19.13 -6.63
CA GLN A 434 -6.91 -19.65 -5.98
C GLN A 434 -6.89 -19.47 -4.46
N GLU A 435 -7.95 -19.90 -3.78
CA GLU A 435 -7.88 -20.21 -2.35
C GLU A 435 -8.58 -21.54 -2.09
N ARG A 436 -7.95 -22.60 -2.60
CA ARG A 436 -8.11 -23.97 -2.09
C ARG A 436 -6.72 -24.53 -1.87
N LEU A 437 -6.22 -24.36 -0.66
CA LEU A 437 -5.30 -25.32 -0.07
C LEU A 437 -5.85 -25.62 1.32
N PHE A 438 -6.09 -26.92 1.54
CA PHE A 438 -6.66 -27.58 2.71
C PHE A 438 -8.20 -27.65 2.71
N GLY A 439 -8.68 -28.89 2.84
CA GLY A 439 -10.07 -29.32 2.63
C GLY A 439 -10.94 -29.29 3.86
#